data_AF-A0AA35WCA9-F1
#
_entry.id   AF-A0AA35WCA9-F1
#
_cell.length_a   1.000
_cell.length_b   1.000
_cell.length_c   1.000
_cell.angle_alpha   90.00
_cell.angle_beta   90.00
_cell.angle_gamma   90.00
#
_symmetry.space_group_name_H-M   'P 1'
#
loop_
_entity.id
_entity.type
_entity.pdbx_description
1 polymer ?
#
loop_
_entity_poly.entity_id
_entity_poly.type
_entity_poly.pdbx_seq_one_letter_code
_entity_poly.pdbx_strand_id
1 'polypeptide(L)'
;MQMAIDKARNIGVGVVTMFNAGHSGGIGHHATLAAEQDMIGFVTTAGGAQVVPTFGSEGRLGTNPIALAAPAATEPPFLFDAATSNVAGNKLGLARRVSASLLPGWITEQDGTPILERRMCPSEANTGTFRLAGRERWVRTRGMVWR
;
A
#
# COMPACT_ATOMS: atom_id res chain seq x y z
N MET A 1 10.15 -0.05 14.77
CA MET A 1 11.03 -1.15 14.33
C MET A 1 12.06 -1.52 15.38
N GLN A 2 12.85 -0.58 15.92
CA GLN A 2 13.91 -0.90 16.90
C GLN A 2 13.47 -1.88 18.01
N MET A 3 12.36 -1.58 18.68
CA MET A 3 11.81 -2.47 19.73
C MET A 3 11.48 -3.90 19.23
N ALA A 4 11.09 -4.07 17.97
CA ALA A 4 10.86 -5.39 17.39
C ALA A 4 12.18 -6.13 17.14
N ILE A 5 13.21 -5.43 16.64
CA ILE A 5 14.57 -5.98 16.46
C ILE A 5 15.13 -6.44 17.81
N ASP A 6 15.03 -5.59 18.85
CA ASP A 6 15.56 -5.91 20.18
C ASP A 6 14.88 -7.17 20.77
N LYS A 7 13.57 -7.33 20.54
CA LYS A 7 12.84 -8.56 20.92
C LYS A 7 13.31 -9.76 20.09
N ALA A 8 13.39 -9.62 18.78
CA ALA A 8 13.80 -10.70 17.87
C ALA A 8 15.22 -11.20 18.18
N ARG A 9 16.14 -10.32 18.58
CA ARG A 9 17.50 -10.69 18.95
C ARG A 9 17.57 -11.66 20.13
N ASN A 10 16.61 -11.58 21.06
CA ASN A 10 16.59 -12.42 22.26
C ASN A 10 15.82 -13.73 22.08
N ILE A 11 14.75 -13.73 21.28
CA ILE A 11 13.81 -14.87 21.20
C ILE A 11 13.47 -15.32 19.76
N GLY A 12 14.16 -14.79 18.75
CA GLY A 12 14.01 -15.14 17.33
C GLY A 12 12.95 -14.34 16.57
N VAL A 13 11.89 -13.85 17.23
CA VAL A 13 10.83 -13.05 16.60
C VAL A 13 10.42 -11.88 17.49
N GLY A 14 10.19 -10.72 16.88
CA GLY A 14 9.67 -9.54 17.56
C GLY A 14 8.51 -8.93 16.79
N VAL A 15 7.37 -8.77 17.47
CA VAL A 15 6.18 -8.13 16.91
C VAL A 15 5.83 -6.91 17.76
N VAL A 16 5.57 -5.79 17.10
CA VAL A 16 5.16 -4.52 17.71
C VAL A 16 4.04 -3.94 16.88
N THR A 17 2.94 -3.59 17.54
CA THR A 17 1.80 -2.88 16.93
C THR A 17 1.77 -1.44 17.43
N MET A 18 1.43 -0.51 16.54
CA MET A 18 1.24 0.90 16.86
C MET A 18 -0.15 1.31 16.39
N PHE A 19 -0.86 2.08 17.21
CA PHE A 19 -2.18 2.65 16.89
C PHE A 19 -2.19 4.13 17.23
N ASN A 20 -3.14 4.87 16.65
CA ASN A 20 -3.26 6.33 16.84
C ASN A 20 -1.96 7.10 16.52
N ALA A 21 -1.35 6.76 15.39
CA ALA A 21 -0.14 7.42 14.90
C ALA A 21 -0.43 8.22 13.62
N GLY A 22 0.46 9.18 13.32
CA GLY A 22 0.42 9.93 12.07
C GLY A 22 0.88 9.11 10.85
N HIS A 23 0.96 9.78 9.71
CA HIS A 23 1.38 9.17 8.45
C HIS A 23 2.83 8.63 8.54
N SER A 24 3.03 7.34 8.26
CA SER A 24 4.32 6.65 8.45
C SER A 24 5.30 6.77 7.27
N GLY A 25 4.99 7.59 6.26
CA GLY A 25 5.86 7.78 5.10
C GLY A 25 6.00 6.50 4.26
N GLY A 26 7.18 6.31 3.67
CA GLY A 26 7.54 5.07 2.96
C GLY A 26 7.88 3.98 3.95
N ILE A 27 6.98 3.01 4.15
CA ILE A 27 7.15 1.97 5.19
C ILE A 27 8.29 0.99 4.89
N GLY A 28 8.77 0.92 3.64
CA GLY A 28 9.96 0.18 3.26
C GLY A 28 11.19 0.59 4.07
N HIS A 29 11.34 1.88 4.39
CA HIS A 29 12.43 2.35 5.26
C HIS A 29 12.45 1.62 6.60
N HIS A 30 11.28 1.44 7.22
CA HIS A 30 11.19 0.74 8.50
C HIS A 30 11.49 -0.75 8.39
N ALA A 31 11.13 -1.39 7.28
CA ALA A 31 11.48 -2.80 7.05
C ALA A 31 12.99 -2.97 6.86
N THR A 32 13.64 -2.07 6.12
CA THR A 32 15.10 -2.10 5.86
C THR A 32 15.92 -2.04 7.14
N LEU A 33 15.47 -1.31 8.18
CA LEU A 33 16.16 -1.28 9.48
C LEU A 33 16.37 -2.67 10.10
N ALA A 34 15.46 -3.62 9.84
CA ALA A 34 15.65 -5.00 10.31
C ALA A 34 16.65 -5.76 9.43
N ALA A 35 16.61 -5.55 8.11
CA ALA A 35 17.54 -6.18 7.18
C ALA A 35 19.00 -5.74 7.42
N GLU A 36 19.22 -4.48 7.81
CA GLU A 36 20.52 -3.96 8.25
C GLU A 36 21.07 -4.66 9.51
N GLN A 37 20.22 -5.35 10.27
CA GLN A 37 20.57 -6.10 11.48
C GLN A 37 20.56 -7.62 11.23
N ASP A 38 20.65 -8.04 9.96
CA ASP A 38 20.59 -9.43 9.52
C ASP A 38 19.29 -10.14 9.93
N MET A 39 18.16 -9.42 9.86
CA MET A 39 16.82 -9.92 10.18
C MET A 39 15.81 -9.62 9.08
N ILE A 40 14.79 -10.48 8.94
CA ILE A 40 13.66 -10.20 8.05
C ILE A 40 12.77 -9.13 8.69
N GLY A 41 12.57 -8.02 7.97
CA GLY A 41 11.67 -6.93 8.35
C GLY A 41 10.32 -7.05 7.67
N PHE A 42 9.24 -6.95 8.45
CA PHE A 42 7.87 -6.86 7.93
C PHE A 42 7.14 -5.68 8.55
N VAL A 43 6.57 -4.82 7.71
CA VAL A 43 5.84 -3.64 8.13
C VAL A 43 4.57 -3.51 7.31
N THR A 44 3.47 -3.18 7.98
CA THR A 44 2.23 -2.78 7.34
C THR A 44 1.61 -1.62 8.12
N THR A 45 0.83 -0.80 7.45
CA THR A 45 0.07 0.28 8.06
C THR A 45 -1.26 0.41 7.33
N ALA A 46 -2.25 0.98 8.00
CA ALA A 46 -3.57 1.23 7.43
C ALA A 46 -4.00 2.65 7.74
N GLY A 47 -4.70 3.30 6.81
CA GLY A 47 -5.17 4.67 6.98
C GLY A 47 -5.93 5.20 5.78
N GLY A 48 -6.90 6.08 6.05
CA GLY A 48 -7.79 6.65 5.03
C GLY A 48 -8.85 5.66 4.51
N ALA A 49 -9.79 6.19 3.73
CA ALA A 49 -10.90 5.42 3.14
C ALA A 49 -11.13 5.87 1.69
N GLN A 50 -10.17 5.56 0.81
CA GLN A 50 -10.16 6.03 -0.58
C GLN A 50 -10.26 4.90 -1.61
N VAL A 51 -9.92 3.67 -1.21
CA VAL A 51 -9.91 2.48 -2.06
C VAL A 51 -11.26 1.79 -1.98
N VAL A 52 -11.84 1.50 -3.14
CA VAL A 52 -13.09 0.76 -3.29
C VAL A 52 -12.81 -0.73 -3.08
N PRO A 53 -13.48 -1.40 -2.13
CA PRO A 53 -13.38 -2.84 -1.99
C PRO A 53 -14.00 -3.51 -3.22
N THR A 54 -13.58 -4.73 -3.53
CA THR A 54 -14.13 -5.49 -4.65
C THR A 54 -15.65 -5.65 -4.50
N PHE A 55 -16.38 -5.44 -5.59
CA PHE A 55 -17.85 -5.41 -5.65
C PHE A 55 -18.51 -4.30 -4.80
N GLY A 56 -17.72 -3.34 -4.32
CA GLY A 56 -18.22 -2.12 -3.70
C GLY A 56 -18.22 -0.95 -4.67
N SER A 57 -18.84 0.14 -4.23
CA SER A 57 -18.89 1.43 -4.93
C SER A 57 -18.33 2.58 -4.09
N GLU A 58 -18.08 2.33 -2.81
CA GLU A 58 -17.64 3.33 -1.84
C GLU A 58 -16.21 3.07 -1.36
N GLY A 59 -15.46 4.14 -1.11
CA GLY A 59 -14.12 4.06 -0.54
C GLY A 59 -14.23 3.60 0.92
N ARG A 60 -13.70 2.42 1.22
CA ARG A 60 -13.74 1.83 2.57
C ARG A 60 -12.37 1.39 3.07
N LEU A 61 -11.41 1.22 2.15
CA LEU A 61 -10.06 0.78 2.48
C LEU A 61 -9.05 1.91 2.26
N GLY A 62 -7.97 1.86 3.03
CA GLY A 62 -6.76 2.61 2.72
C GLY A 62 -5.97 1.95 1.59
N THR A 63 -4.87 2.58 1.18
CA THR A 63 -3.87 1.96 0.29
C THR A 63 -3.09 0.84 0.98
N ASN A 64 -3.21 0.75 2.31
CA ASN A 64 -2.72 -0.30 3.22
C ASN A 64 -1.45 -0.98 2.71
N PRO A 65 -0.30 -0.27 2.68
CA PRO A 65 0.90 -0.81 2.09
C PRO A 65 1.49 -1.95 2.93
N ILE A 66 2.24 -2.80 2.24
CA ILE A 66 3.02 -3.89 2.82
C ILE A 66 4.47 -3.70 2.39
N ALA A 67 5.37 -3.70 3.37
CA ALA A 67 6.80 -3.74 3.15
C ALA A 67 7.42 -4.99 3.75
N LEU A 68 8.28 -5.63 2.98
CA LEU A 68 9.10 -6.76 3.39
C LEU A 68 10.54 -6.50 2.98
N ALA A 69 11.46 -6.58 3.92
CA ALA A 69 12.88 -6.52 3.67
C ALA A 69 13.57 -7.79 4.19
N ALA A 70 14.54 -8.30 3.44
CA ALA A 70 15.32 -9.45 3.86
C ALA A 70 16.81 -9.18 3.58
N PRO A 71 17.71 -9.53 4.50
CA PRO A 71 19.14 -9.46 4.24
C PRO A 71 19.49 -10.41 3.09
N ALA A 72 20.48 -10.01 2.31
CA ALA A 72 21.12 -10.87 1.34
C ALA A 72 22.61 -10.93 1.72
N ALA A 73 23.24 -12.09 1.52
CA ALA A 73 24.59 -12.33 2.00
C ALA A 73 25.60 -11.36 1.38
N THR A 74 25.83 -11.49 0.08
CA THR A 74 26.79 -10.66 -0.68
C THR A 74 26.11 -9.62 -1.57
N GLU A 75 24.80 -9.74 -1.75
CA GLU A 75 24.00 -8.88 -2.60
C GLU A 75 23.30 -7.78 -1.78
N PRO A 76 22.79 -6.71 -2.42
CA PRO A 76 21.94 -5.75 -1.75
C PRO A 76 20.72 -6.43 -1.11
N PRO A 77 20.27 -5.97 0.07
CA PRO A 77 19.09 -6.51 0.72
C PRO A 77 17.87 -6.47 -0.20
N PHE A 78 17.06 -7.53 -0.15
CA PHE A 78 15.79 -7.55 -0.83
C PHE A 78 14.84 -6.57 -0.14
N LEU A 79 14.14 -5.74 -0.93
CA LEU A 79 13.08 -4.86 -0.45
C LEU A 79 11.87 -4.91 -1.39
N PHE A 80 10.74 -5.31 -0.83
CA PHE A 80 9.41 -5.13 -1.40
C PHE A 80 8.70 -4.03 -0.61
N ASP A 81 8.23 -2.96 -1.26
CA ASP A 81 7.40 -1.92 -0.65
C ASP A 81 6.33 -1.48 -1.64
N ALA A 82 5.08 -1.86 -1.38
CA ALA A 82 3.96 -1.59 -2.28
C ALA A 82 2.66 -1.30 -1.54
N ALA A 83 1.89 -0.37 -2.11
CA ALA A 83 0.47 -0.23 -1.79
C ALA A 83 -0.30 -1.49 -2.23
N THR A 84 -1.35 -1.85 -1.50
CA THR A 84 -2.27 -2.94 -1.89
C THR A 84 -3.32 -2.48 -2.90
N SER A 85 -3.45 -1.18 -3.12
CA SER A 85 -4.23 -0.59 -4.20
C SER A 85 -3.51 -0.66 -5.56
N ASN A 86 -4.27 -0.52 -6.65
CA ASN A 86 -3.68 -0.50 -8.02
C ASN A 86 -2.68 0.65 -8.23
N VAL A 87 -2.83 1.73 -7.46
CA VAL A 87 -1.94 2.89 -7.50
C VAL A 87 -1.87 3.55 -6.12
N ALA A 88 -0.71 4.10 -5.77
CA ALA A 88 -0.55 4.94 -4.59
C ALA A 88 -1.31 6.27 -4.75
N GLY A 89 -2.00 6.73 -3.71
CA GLY A 89 -2.80 7.97 -3.76
C GLY A 89 -2.02 9.20 -4.23
N ASN A 90 -0.76 9.34 -3.78
CA ASN A 90 0.11 10.46 -4.18
C ASN A 90 0.39 10.50 -5.69
N LYS A 91 0.35 9.36 -6.39
CA LYS A 91 0.54 9.32 -7.85
C LYS A 91 -0.64 9.95 -8.59
N LEU A 92 -1.85 9.92 -8.04
CA LEU A 92 -2.99 10.66 -8.62
C LEU A 92 -2.75 12.17 -8.52
N GLY A 93 -2.33 12.66 -7.35
CA GLY A 93 -1.97 14.07 -7.15
C GLY A 93 -0.84 14.51 -8.07
N LEU A 94 0.19 13.68 -8.23
CA LEU A 94 1.28 13.94 -9.17
C LEU A 94 0.77 14.01 -10.62
N ALA A 95 -0.03 13.03 -11.07
CA ALA A 95 -0.57 12.99 -12.42
C ALA A 95 -1.37 14.26 -12.76
N ARG A 96 -2.12 14.82 -11.80
CA ARG A 96 -2.79 16.12 -11.97
C ARG A 96 -1.81 17.25 -12.20
N ARG A 97 -0.76 17.34 -11.38
CA ARG A 97 0.23 18.44 -11.44
C ARG A 97 1.00 18.46 -12.75
N VAL A 98 1.28 17.28 -13.31
CA VAL A 98 2.02 17.15 -14.58
C VAL A 98 1.10 16.99 -15.80
N SER A 99 -0.22 17.11 -15.62
CA SER A 99 -1.23 16.90 -16.68
C SER A 99 -1.07 15.57 -17.41
N ALA A 100 -0.70 14.51 -16.67
CA ALA A 100 -0.55 13.17 -17.22
C ALA A 100 -1.87 12.39 -17.21
N SER A 101 -2.03 11.54 -18.23
CA SER A 101 -3.10 10.55 -18.25
C SER A 101 -2.89 9.45 -17.22
N LEU A 102 -3.98 9.01 -16.60
CA LEU A 102 -4.02 7.84 -15.73
C LEU A 102 -4.03 6.57 -16.57
N LEU A 103 -3.42 5.52 -16.04
CA LEU A 103 -3.52 4.19 -16.63
C LEU A 103 -4.89 3.56 -16.38
N PRO A 104 -5.34 2.64 -17.25
CA PRO A 104 -6.52 1.83 -17.05
C PRO A 104 -6.57 1.19 -15.65
N GLY A 105 -7.73 1.27 -15.02
CA GLY A 105 -8.04 0.60 -13.75
C GLY A 105 -7.41 1.26 -12.52
N TRP A 106 -6.94 2.51 -12.60
CA TRP A 106 -6.49 3.27 -11.43
C TRP A 106 -7.64 3.85 -10.61
N ILE A 107 -8.72 4.23 -11.30
CA ILE A 107 -9.89 4.87 -10.71
C ILE A 107 -11.18 4.17 -11.14
N THR A 108 -12.23 4.34 -10.35
CA THR A 108 -13.60 3.88 -10.62
C THR A 108 -14.55 5.07 -10.74
N GLU A 109 -15.69 4.85 -11.39
CA GLU A 109 -16.86 5.74 -11.30
C GLU A 109 -17.55 5.59 -9.92
N GLN A 110 -18.60 6.39 -9.67
CA GLN A 110 -19.35 6.39 -8.40
C GLN A 110 -20.05 5.06 -8.09
N ASP A 111 -20.42 4.31 -9.13
CA ASP A 111 -21.06 2.99 -9.01
C ASP A 111 -20.05 1.87 -8.69
N GLY A 112 -18.76 2.19 -8.63
CA GLY A 112 -17.69 1.22 -8.42
C GLY A 112 -17.14 0.60 -9.71
N THR A 113 -17.70 0.93 -10.88
CA THR A 113 -17.24 0.41 -12.16
C THR A 113 -15.81 0.91 -12.44
N PRO A 114 -14.84 0.01 -12.64
CA PRO A 114 -13.46 0.42 -12.93
C PRO A 114 -13.36 1.01 -14.33
N ILE A 115 -12.65 2.13 -14.44
CA ILE A 115 -12.44 2.78 -15.73
C ILE A 115 -11.22 2.15 -16.41
N LEU A 116 -11.45 1.44 -17.52
CA LEU A 116 -10.41 0.68 -18.21
C LEU A 116 -9.76 1.41 -19.38
N GLU A 117 -9.99 2.71 -19.49
CA GLU A 117 -9.43 3.57 -20.54
C GLU A 117 -8.42 4.55 -19.96
N ARG A 118 -7.45 4.98 -20.79
CA ARG A 118 -6.57 6.10 -20.40
C ARG A 118 -7.36 7.39 -20.42
N ARG A 119 -7.36 8.11 -19.31
CA ARG A 119 -8.04 9.40 -19.18
C ARG A 119 -7.24 10.35 -18.31
N MET A 120 -7.48 11.65 -18.46
CA MET A 120 -6.86 12.64 -17.60
C MET A 120 -7.34 12.49 -16.16
N CYS A 121 -6.46 12.82 -15.22
CA CYS A 121 -6.85 12.79 -13.82
C CYS A 121 -7.93 13.85 -13.56
N PRO A 122 -9.09 13.47 -13.01
CA PRO A 122 -10.19 14.40 -12.77
C PRO A 122 -9.78 15.50 -11.79
N SER A 123 -10.33 16.70 -11.98
CA SER A 123 -10.09 17.87 -11.13
C SER A 123 -10.51 17.62 -9.68
N GLU A 124 -9.97 18.43 -8.74
CA GLU A 124 -10.29 18.26 -7.32
C GLU A 124 -11.79 18.37 -7.02
N ALA A 125 -12.51 19.26 -7.71
CA ALA A 125 -13.96 19.41 -7.62
C ALA A 125 -14.73 18.13 -7.98
N ASN A 126 -14.17 17.29 -8.86
CA ASN A 126 -14.77 16.02 -9.27
C ASN A 126 -14.17 14.83 -8.52
N THR A 127 -13.27 15.02 -7.55
CA THR A 127 -12.66 13.88 -6.83
C THR A 127 -13.68 13.08 -6.02
N GLY A 128 -14.78 13.71 -5.60
CA GLY A 128 -15.90 13.02 -4.96
C GLY A 128 -16.59 11.99 -5.86
N THR A 129 -16.45 12.11 -7.19
CA THR A 129 -17.06 11.20 -8.16
C THR A 129 -16.15 10.03 -8.56
N PHE A 130 -14.86 10.06 -8.19
CA PHE A 130 -13.88 9.04 -8.57
C PHE A 130 -13.16 8.47 -7.36
N ARG A 131 -12.96 7.15 -7.34
CA ARG A 131 -12.32 6.47 -6.21
C ARG A 131 -11.17 5.58 -6.67
N LEU A 132 -10.23 5.26 -5.77
CA LEU A 132 -9.14 4.36 -6.10
C LEU A 132 -9.68 2.96 -6.35
N ALA A 133 -9.30 2.37 -7.49
CA ALA A 133 -9.75 1.04 -7.83
C ALA A 133 -9.11 -0.04 -6.94
N GLY A 134 -9.93 -0.95 -6.43
CA GLY A 134 -9.52 -2.23 -5.90
C GLY A 134 -9.50 -3.30 -7.00
N ARG A 135 -8.60 -4.28 -6.91
CA ARG A 135 -8.51 -5.37 -7.90
C ARG A 135 -9.23 -6.63 -7.41
N GLU A 136 -9.97 -7.29 -8.30
CA GLU A 136 -10.64 -8.58 -8.03
C GLU A 136 -9.67 -9.72 -7.67
N ARG A 137 -8.42 -9.65 -8.14
CA ARG A 137 -7.44 -10.75 -7.97
C ARG A 137 -7.09 -11.03 -6.50
N TRP A 138 -7.30 -10.06 -5.62
CA TRP A 138 -7.10 -10.20 -4.17
C TRP A 138 -8.26 -10.89 -3.43
N VAL A 139 -9.40 -11.12 -4.11
CA VAL A 139 -10.63 -11.67 -3.51
C VAL A 139 -10.80 -13.16 -3.74
N ARG A 140 -9.98 -13.77 -4.60
CA ARG A 140 -10.01 -15.24 -4.77
C ARG A 140 -9.58 -16.02 -3.52
N THR A 141 -9.10 -15.34 -2.50
CA THR A 141 -8.90 -15.86 -1.15
C THR A 141 -9.65 -14.97 -0.17
N ARG A 142 -10.79 -15.46 0.34
CA ARG A 142 -11.43 -14.87 1.53
C ARG A 142 -10.41 -14.91 2.68
N GLY A 143 -9.78 -13.78 2.95
CA GLY A 143 -8.65 -13.67 3.89
C GLY A 143 -7.31 -13.81 3.19
N MET A 144 -6.40 -12.86 3.46
CA MET A 144 -5.00 -12.95 3.10
C MET A 144 -4.40 -14.22 3.71
N VAL A 145 -4.38 -15.30 2.93
CA VAL A 145 -3.56 -16.49 3.18
C VAL A 145 -2.59 -16.55 2.01
N TRP A 146 -1.33 -16.22 2.28
CA TRP A 146 -0.23 -16.52 1.38
C TRP A 146 -0.16 -18.04 1.22
N ARG A 147 -0.38 -18.52 0.00
CA ARG A 147 0.06 -19.85 -0.44
C ARG A 147 1.00 -19.67 -1.60
#